data_AF-A0A6P0XL13-F1
#
_entry.id   AF-A0A6P0XL13-F1
#
_cell.length_a   1.000
_cell.length_b   1.000
_cell.length_c   1.000
_cell.angle_alpha   90.00
_cell.angle_beta   90.00
_cell.angle_gamma   90.00
#
_symmetry.space_group_name_H-M   'P 1'
#
loop_
_entity.id
_entity.type
_entity.pdbx_description
1 polymer ?
#
loop_
_entity_poly.entity_id
_entity_poly.type
_entity_poly.pdbx_seq_one_letter_code
_entity_poly.pdbx_strand_id
1 'polypeptide(L)' 'MSKRTKLELLIGNYQRGILKGSKPTSAVLTKRKDGTYYINIHVNHIFPEPEPTNKIIGIDLGRTDIASTSEGESWSVQ' A
#
# COMPACT_ATOMS: atom_id res chain seq x y z
N MET A 1 27.92 25.09 7.53
CA MET A 1 27.99 24.15 6.39
C MET A 1 27.04 22.99 6.65
N SER A 2 26.01 22.79 5.81
CA SER A 2 25.17 21.58 5.88
C SER A 2 25.91 20.43 5.20
N LYS A 3 26.27 19.39 5.93
CA LYS A 3 26.89 18.19 5.37
C LYS A 3 25.76 17.22 4.99
N ARG A 4 25.77 16.71 3.76
CA ARG A 4 24.77 15.72 3.31
C ARG A 4 24.95 14.43 4.10
N THR A 5 23.94 14.07 4.89
CA THR A 5 23.88 12.79 5.61
C THR A 5 23.31 11.70 4.70
N LYS A 6 23.94 10.53 4.70
CA LYS A 6 23.37 9.31 4.10
C LYS A 6 22.75 8.48 5.23
N LEU A 7 21.47 8.17 5.09
CA LEU A 7 20.76 7.25 5.97
C LEU A 7 20.60 5.92 5.25
N GLU A 8 20.79 4.81 5.96
CA GLU A 8 20.45 3.50 5.43
C GLU A 8 18.92 3.38 5.30
N LEU A 9 18.45 2.91 4.15
CA LEU A 9 17.03 2.69 3.91
C LEU A 9 16.66 1.24 4.27
N LEU A 10 16.05 1.09 5.45
CA LEU A 10 15.60 -0.19 5.98
C LEU A 10 14.23 -0.57 5.39
N ILE A 11 14.23 -1.04 4.14
CA ILE A 11 13.03 -1.50 3.43
C ILE A 11 13.19 -2.93 2.89
N GLY A 12 12.08 -3.66 2.80
CA GLY A 12 12.01 -5.01 2.26
C GLY A 12 12.00 -5.05 0.73
N ASN A 13 12.08 -6.26 0.16
CA ASN A 13 12.13 -6.46 -1.29
C ASN A 13 10.87 -5.97 -2.02
N TYR A 14 9.71 -6.05 -1.37
CA TYR A 14 8.46 -5.53 -1.93
C TYR A 14 8.54 -4.03 -2.21
N GLN A 15 8.92 -3.23 -1.20
CA GLN A 15 9.08 -1.78 -1.37
C GLN A 15 10.18 -1.45 -2.37
N ARG A 16 11.29 -2.22 -2.38
CA ARG A 16 12.36 -2.05 -3.39
C ARG A 16 11.82 -2.31 -4.80
N GLY A 17 10.96 -3.31 -4.98
CA GLY A 17 10.29 -3.61 -6.25
C GLY A 17 9.42 -2.46 -6.73
N ILE A 18 8.56 -1.92 -5.85
CA ILE A 18 7.72 -0.75 -6.17
C ILE A 18 8.56 0.47 -6.54
N LEU A 19 9.62 0.74 -5.77
CA LEU A 19 10.46 1.92 -6.00
C LEU A 19 11.31 1.78 -7.28
N LYS A 20 11.69 0.56 -7.66
CA LYS A 20 12.51 0.30 -8.85
C LYS A 20 11.74 0.70 -10.12
N GLY A 21 12.29 1.65 -10.87
CA GLY A 21 11.67 2.14 -12.10
C GLY A 21 10.52 3.13 -11.88
N SER A 22 10.09 3.35 -10.64
CA SER A 22 9.15 4.43 -10.31
C SER A 22 9.80 5.81 -10.47
N LYS A 23 8.97 6.83 -10.64
CA LYS A 23 9.38 8.24 -10.58
C LYS A 23 8.71 8.89 -9.37
N PRO A 24 9.39 8.94 -8.21
CA PRO A 24 8.84 9.60 -7.05
C PRO A 24 8.54 11.07 -7.33
N THR A 25 7.39 11.56 -6.89
CA THR A 25 6.97 12.96 -7.11
C THR A 25 7.33 13.84 -5.92
N SER A 26 7.32 13.28 -4.72
CA SER A 26 7.66 13.96 -3.47
C SER A 26 8.07 12.95 -2.40
N ALA A 27 8.76 13.44 -1.37
CA ALA A 27 9.07 12.65 -0.19
C ALA A 27 9.07 13.51 1.08
N VAL A 28 8.64 12.94 2.20
CA VAL A 28 8.65 13.58 3.52
C VAL A 28 9.42 12.69 4.49
N LEU A 29 10.46 13.24 5.12
CA LEU A 29 11.18 12.59 6.21
C LEU A 29 10.54 12.98 7.54
N THR A 30 10.09 12.01 8.32
CA THR A 30 9.46 12.21 9.63
C THR A 30 10.33 11.57 10.70
N LYS A 31 10.68 12.34 11.72
CA LYS A 31 11.26 11.82 12.96
C LYS A 31 10.14 11.57 13.96
N ARG A 32 10.05 10.36 14.51
CA ARG A 32 9.10 10.01 15.58
C ARG A 32 9.66 10.40 16.95
N LYS A 33 8.80 10.39 17.97
CA LYS A 33 9.17 10.73 19.36
C LYS A 33 10.22 9.80 19.94
N ASP A 34 10.22 8.53 19.54
CA ASP A 34 11.23 7.52 19.90
C ASP A 34 12.59 7.71 19.19
N GLY A 35 12.72 8.74 18.35
CA GLY A 35 13.93 9.05 17.61
C GLY A 35 14.09 8.30 16.28
N THR A 36 13.18 7.38 15.95
CA THR A 36 13.20 6.66 14.66
C THR A 36 12.82 7.58 13.50
N TYR A 37 13.38 7.30 12.33
CA TYR A 37 13.13 8.05 11.10
C TYR A 37 12.34 7.20 10.12
N TYR A 38 11.31 7.80 9.53
CA TYR A 38 10.55 7.23 8.43
C TYR A 38 10.61 8.18 7.24
N ILE A 39 10.67 7.64 6.02
CA ILE A 39 10.52 8.42 4.81
C ILE A 39 9.25 7.96 4.08
N ASN A 40 8.33 8.89 3.87
CA ASN A 40 7.13 8.68 3.08
C ASN A 40 7.44 9.15 1.65
N ILE A 41 7.45 8.23 0.68
CA ILE A 41 7.77 8.51 -0.72
C ILE A 41 6.50 8.34 -1.54
N HIS A 42 6.05 9.40 -2.21
CA HIS A 42 4.91 9.32 -3.11
C HIS A 42 5.36 8.84 -4.48
N VAL A 43 4.76 7.74 -4.94
CA VAL A 43 4.98 7.16 -6.27
C VAL A 43 3.65 7.10 -7.00
N ASN A 44 3.66 7.48 -8.28
CA ASN A 44 2.53 7.25 -9.16
C ASN A 44 2.69 5.87 -9.80
N HIS A 45 1.70 5.01 -9.61
CA HIS A 45 1.63 3.72 -10.30
C HIS A 45 0.43 3.74 -11.24
N ILE A 46 0.68 3.54 -12.53
CA ILE A 46 -0.39 3.29 -13.50
C ILE A 46 -0.76 1.83 -13.32
N PHE A 47 -1.98 1.55 -12.88
CA PHE A 47 -2.49 0.19 -12.87
C PHE A 47 -2.90 -0.19 -14.28
N PRO A 48 -2.55 -1.39 -14.76
CA PRO A 48 -3.08 -1.88 -16.03
C PRO A 48 -4.61 -1.94 -15.92
N GLU A 49 -5.30 -1.73 -17.04
CA GLU A 49 -6.72 -2.03 -17.08
C GLU A 49 -6.93 -3.51 -16.73
N PRO A 50 -7.95 -3.83 -15.93
CA PRO A 50 -8.26 -5.21 -15.63
C PRO A 50 -8.61 -5.95 -16.92
N GLU A 51 -8.09 -7.17 -17.06
CA GLU A 51 -8.47 -8.05 -18.17
C GLU A 51 -9.99 -8.29 -18.16
N PRO A 52 -10.67 -8.21 -19.33
CA PRO A 52 -12.09 -8.51 -19.40
C PRO A 52 -12.34 -9.95 -18.97
N THR A 53 -13.21 -10.13 -17.98
CA THR A 53 -13.50 -11.44 -17.39
C THR A 53 -14.97 -11.57 -17.05
N ASN A 54 -15.50 -12.78 -17.25
CA ASN A 54 -16.83 -13.18 -16.78
C ASN A 54 -16.78 -13.80 -15.37
N LYS A 55 -15.58 -13.98 -14.80
CA LYS A 55 -15.40 -14.40 -13.41
C LYS A 55 -15.64 -13.20 -12.51
N ILE A 56 -16.82 -13.18 -11.89
CA ILE A 56 -17.22 -12.15 -10.93
C ILE A 56 -17.40 -12.79 -9.56
N ILE A 57 -17.06 -12.05 -8.51
CA ILE A 57 -17.42 -12.39 -7.13
C ILE A 57 -18.33 -11.26 -6.67
N GLY A 58 -19.60 -11.58 -6.41
CA GLY A 58 -20.53 -10.65 -5.80
C GLY A 58 -20.22 -10.51 -4.32
N ILE A 59 -20.17 -9.28 -3.81
CA ILE A 59 -19.95 -8.99 -2.39
C ILE A 59 -21.11 -8.11 -1.93
N ASP A 60 -21.88 -8.59 -0.94
CA ASP A 60 -22.87 -7.80 -0.23
C ASP A 60 -22.33 -7.36 1.13
N LEU A 61 -22.57 -6.09 1.49
CA LEU A 61 -22.13 -5.51 2.76
C LEU A 61 -23.34 -5.27 3.65
N GLY A 62 -23.42 -6.02 4.76
CA GLY A 62 -24.56 -6.03 5.64
C GLY A 62 -24.27 -5.48 7.03
N ARG A 63 -25.33 -5.42 7.84
CA ARG A 63 -25.23 -5.01 9.25
C ARG A 63 -24.73 -6.14 10.16
N THR A 64 -25.11 -7.38 9.87
CA THR A 64 -24.71 -8.56 10.64
C THR A 64 -23.41 -9.13 10.11
N ASP A 65 -23.36 -9.37 8.81
CA ASP A 65 -22.17 -9.80 8.08
C ASP A 65 -21.55 -8.59 7.39
N ILE A 66 -20.29 -8.32 7.73
CA ILE A 66 -19.52 -7.21 7.16
C ILE A 66 -19.33 -7.44 5.67
N ALA A 67 -19.17 -8.70 5.25
CA ALA A 67 -19.17 -9.10 3.86
C ALA A 67 -19.73 -10.51 3.72
N SER A 68 -20.52 -10.72 2.67
CA SER A 68 -20.99 -12.04 2.23
C SER A 68 -20.76 -12.17 0.73
N THR A 69 -20.17 -13.29 0.30
CA THR A 69 -19.90 -13.56 -1.11
C THR A 69 -21.06 -14.28 -1.78
N SER A 70 -21.17 -14.14 -3.10
CA SER A 70 -22.05 -14.96 -3.93
C SER A 70 -21.71 -16.45 -3.93
N GLU A 71 -20.58 -16.84 -3.32
CA GLU A 71 -20.13 -18.22 -3.15
C GLU A 71 -20.46 -18.78 -1.74
N GLY A 72 -21.11 -17.99 -0.89
CA GLY A 72 -21.61 -18.41 0.42
C GLY A 72 -20.61 -18.26 1.58
N GLU A 73 -19.47 -17.60 1.36
CA GLU A 73 -18.57 -17.21 2.45
C GLU A 73 -19.11 -15.94 3.14
N SER A 74 -18.99 -15.86 4.46
CA SER A 74 -19.37 -14.66 5.22
C SER A 74 -18.39 -14.34 6.34
N TRP A 75 -18.28 -13.05 6.65
CA TRP A 75 -17.49 -12.55 7.77
C TRP A 75 -18.36 -11.64 8.64
N SER A 76 -18.64 -12.09 9.85
CA SER A 76 -19.39 -11.32 10.85
C SER A 76 -18.47 -10.54 11.77
N VAL A 77 -19.02 -9.51 12.42
CA VAL A 77 -18.31 -8.82 13.51
C VAL A 77 -18.10 -9.81 14.66
N GLN A 78 -16.85 -9.94 15.12
CA GLN A 78 -16.48 -10.84 16.22
C GLN A 78 -16.92 -10.29 17.58
#